data_AF-A0A409XU84-F1
#
_entry.id   AF-A0A409XU84-F1
#
_cell.length_a   1.000
_cell.length_b   1.000
_cell.length_c   1.000
_cell.angle_alpha   90.00
_cell.angle_beta   90.00
_cell.angle_gamma   90.00
#
_symmetry.space_group_name_H-M   'P 1'
#
loop_
_entity.id
_entity.type
_entity.pdbx_description
1 polymer ?
#
loop_
_entity_poly.entity_id
_entity_poly.type
_entity_poly.pdbx_seq_one_letter_code
_entity_poly.pdbx_strand_id
1 'polypeptide(L)'
;MSSIVSFFSSFISTTHADSEQEADSEQEAPADAKAVVEVEEEEEEEPEDIHPAIRDECKASAKCAALTKHFEHCQEKVESGQGFKGEDCVEELCVF
;
A
#
# COMPACT_ATOMS: atom_id res chain seq x y z
N MET A 1 25.91 -0.34 30.19
CA MET A 1 24.52 0.06 30.45
C MET A 1 23.68 -0.67 29.41
N SER A 2 23.33 -1.92 29.71
CA SER A 2 23.03 -2.96 28.72
C SER A 2 21.76 -3.74 29.06
N SER A 3 20.72 -3.08 29.59
CA SER A 3 19.50 -3.77 30.02
C SER A 3 18.20 -3.19 29.48
N ILE A 4 18.22 -1.94 28.98
CA ILE A 4 17.01 -1.30 28.43
C ILE A 4 16.77 -1.75 26.97
N VAL A 5 17.84 -2.09 26.24
CA VAL A 5 17.78 -2.55 24.83
C VAL A 5 17.19 -3.97 24.69
N SER A 6 17.36 -4.85 25.69
CA SER A 6 16.79 -6.21 25.65
C SER A 6 15.28 -6.24 25.89
N PHE A 7 14.70 -5.27 26.60
CA PHE A 7 13.26 -5.29 26.92
C PHE A 7 12.40 -4.80 25.75
N PHE A 8 12.90 -3.88 24.92
CA PHE A 8 12.19 -3.40 23.73
C PHE A 8 12.30 -4.33 22.52
N SER A 9 13.30 -5.23 22.46
CA SER A 9 13.42 -6.21 21.36
C SER A 9 12.35 -7.32 21.41
N SER A 10 11.66 -7.51 22.53
CA SER A 10 10.63 -8.55 22.68
C SER A 10 9.24 -8.15 22.13
N PHE A 11 9.09 -6.92 21.62
CA PHE A 11 7.82 -6.42 21.07
C PHE A 11 7.77 -6.45 19.53
N ILE A 12 8.88 -6.74 18.87
CA ILE A 12 8.93 -6.98 17.42
C ILE A 12 8.93 -8.49 17.24
N SER A 13 7.75 -9.08 17.02
CA SER A 13 7.65 -10.43 16.46
C SER A 13 8.26 -10.39 15.06
N THR A 14 9.57 -10.59 14.97
CA THR A 14 10.26 -10.79 13.71
C THR A 14 9.92 -12.20 13.23
N THR A 15 8.90 -12.32 12.39
CA THR A 15 8.65 -13.55 11.64
C THR A 15 9.65 -13.61 10.51
N HIS A 16 10.69 -14.45 10.68
CA HIS A 16 11.60 -14.80 9.60
C HIS A 16 10.89 -15.85 8.73
N ALA A 17 10.45 -15.48 7.53
CA ALA A 17 10.12 -16.43 6.48
C ALA A 17 11.45 -16.89 5.85
N ASP A 18 12.22 -17.69 6.58
CA ASP A 18 13.43 -18.34 6.07
C ASP A 18 12.97 -19.55 5.25
N SER A 19 12.65 -19.32 3.97
CA SER A 19 12.62 -20.41 3.01
C SER A 19 14.06 -20.73 2.66
N GLU A 20 14.36 -22.04 2.72
CA GLU A 20 15.51 -22.75 2.16
C GLU A 20 16.68 -23.07 3.12
N GLN A 21 16.64 -24.29 3.70
CA GLN A 21 17.81 -25.16 3.65
C GLN A 21 17.48 -26.69 3.68
N GLU A 22 17.57 -27.27 2.47
CA GLU A 22 18.18 -28.56 2.07
C GLU A 22 17.58 -29.96 2.36
N ALA A 23 17.51 -30.70 1.23
CA ALA A 23 17.85 -32.11 1.00
C ALA A 23 16.77 -33.19 1.18
N ASP A 24 16.07 -33.51 0.08
CA ASP A 24 16.00 -34.91 -0.39
C ASP A 24 16.01 -34.94 -1.92
N SER A 25 17.10 -35.47 -2.48
CA SER A 25 17.21 -35.86 -3.89
C SER A 25 16.79 -37.32 -3.98
N GLU A 26 15.76 -37.64 -4.75
CA GLU A 26 15.89 -38.51 -5.93
C GLU A 26 14.57 -38.61 -6.69
N GLN A 27 14.63 -38.45 -8.02
CA GLN A 27 14.08 -39.38 -9.03
C GLN A 27 13.40 -38.70 -10.23
N GLU A 28 13.80 -39.20 -11.40
CA GLU A 28 13.71 -38.65 -12.76
C GLU A 28 12.29 -38.57 -13.36
N ALA A 29 12.04 -37.48 -14.13
CA ALA A 29 11.38 -37.31 -15.45
C ALA A 29 10.32 -38.34 -15.96
N PRO A 30 9.27 -37.95 -16.75
CA PRO A 30 9.40 -37.03 -17.89
C PRO A 30 8.20 -36.10 -18.21
N ALA A 31 8.45 -35.27 -19.22
CA ALA A 31 7.56 -34.32 -19.88
C ALA A 31 6.10 -34.78 -20.09
N ASP A 32 5.16 -33.93 -19.70
CA ASP A 32 3.87 -33.79 -20.39
C ASP A 32 3.60 -32.31 -20.67
N ALA A 33 3.91 -31.92 -21.90
CA ALA A 33 3.45 -30.68 -22.48
C ALA A 33 2.02 -30.89 -23.00
N LYS A 34 1.02 -30.58 -22.18
CA LYS A 34 -0.31 -30.04 -22.58
C LYS A 34 -1.26 -29.97 -21.39
N ALA A 35 -1.17 -28.89 -20.65
CA ALA A 35 -2.34 -28.35 -19.97
C ALA A 35 -2.13 -26.84 -19.84
N VAL A 36 -2.42 -26.12 -20.92
CA VAL A 36 -2.93 -24.75 -20.77
C VAL A 36 -4.29 -24.96 -20.10
N VAL A 37 -4.27 -25.08 -18.77
CA VAL A 37 -5.47 -24.88 -17.97
C VAL A 37 -5.70 -23.39 -18.07
N GLU A 38 -6.57 -23.03 -19.01
CA GLU A 38 -7.34 -21.80 -18.98
C GLU A 38 -8.11 -21.86 -17.66
N VAL A 39 -7.44 -21.42 -16.59
CA VAL A 39 -8.10 -21.04 -15.35
C VAL A 39 -8.80 -19.75 -15.73
N GLU A 40 -10.03 -19.90 -16.19
CA GLU A 40 -11.05 -18.88 -16.07
C GLU A 40 -11.07 -18.55 -14.56
N GLU A 41 -10.32 -17.52 -14.17
CA GLU A 41 -10.39 -16.91 -12.84
C GLU A 41 -11.87 -16.52 -12.69
N GLU A 42 -12.64 -17.37 -12.01
CA GLU A 42 -13.82 -16.92 -11.28
C GLU A 42 -13.35 -15.71 -10.48
N GLU A 43 -13.71 -14.50 -10.95
CA GLU A 43 -13.59 -13.27 -10.17
C GLU A 43 -14.37 -13.49 -8.88
N GLU A 44 -13.68 -14.02 -7.85
CA GLU A 44 -14.15 -13.91 -6.48
C GLU A 44 -14.43 -12.42 -6.27
N GLU A 45 -15.68 -12.04 -6.02
CA GLU A 45 -16.02 -10.65 -5.74
C GLU A 45 -15.22 -10.20 -4.52
N GLU A 46 -14.09 -9.54 -4.76
CA GLU A 46 -13.35 -8.86 -3.72
C GLU A 46 -14.26 -7.82 -3.07
N PRO A 47 -14.19 -7.67 -1.73
CA PRO A 47 -14.99 -6.66 -1.05
C PRO A 47 -14.73 -5.28 -1.66
N GLU A 48 -15.80 -4.56 -2.02
CA GLU A 48 -15.69 -3.22 -2.58
C GLU A 48 -14.80 -2.32 -1.71
N ASP A 49 -13.87 -1.58 -2.33
CA ASP A 49 -13.06 -0.60 -1.62
C ASP A 49 -13.97 0.51 -1.11
N ILE A 50 -14.09 0.61 0.22
CA ILE A 50 -14.87 1.65 0.89
C ILE A 50 -14.13 2.99 0.97
N HIS A 51 -12.83 3.02 0.65
CA HIS A 51 -12.00 4.22 0.73
C HIS A 51 -12.54 5.41 -0.11
N PRO A 52 -13.02 5.23 -1.36
CA PRO A 52 -13.64 6.31 -2.12
C PRO A 52 -14.85 6.92 -1.41
N ALA A 53 -15.72 6.09 -0.84
CA ALA A 53 -16.89 6.55 -0.09
C ALA A 53 -16.48 7.36 1.16
N ILE A 54 -15.52 6.85 1.95
CA ILE A 54 -14.98 7.56 3.12
C ILE A 54 -14.35 8.90 2.71
N ARG A 55 -13.61 8.93 1.60
CA ARG A 55 -12.95 10.14 1.12
C ARG A 55 -13.98 11.21 0.73
N ASP A 56 -15.04 10.83 0.03
CA ASP A 56 -16.08 11.77 -0.39
C ASP A 56 -16.93 12.27 0.79
N GLU A 57 -17.21 11.41 1.77
CA GLU A 57 -17.84 11.83 3.03
C GLU A 57 -16.96 12.83 3.81
N CYS A 58 -15.64 12.59 3.88
CA CYS A 58 -14.70 13.50 4.53
C CYS A 58 -14.71 14.87 3.86
N LYS A 59 -14.63 14.93 2.51
CA LYS A 59 -14.72 16.20 1.75
C LYS A 59 -15.99 17.00 2.06
N ALA A 60 -17.12 16.31 2.23
CA ALA A 60 -18.40 16.94 2.57
C ALA A 60 -18.49 17.37 4.04
N SER A 61 -17.63 16.84 4.91
CA SER A 61 -17.62 17.16 6.33
C SER A 61 -17.00 18.52 6.64
N ALA A 62 -17.48 19.18 7.70
CA ALA A 62 -16.91 20.45 8.14
C ALA A 62 -15.43 20.36 8.57
N LYS A 63 -14.93 19.16 8.89
CA LYS A 63 -13.55 18.93 9.31
C LYS A 63 -12.59 18.96 8.12
N CYS A 64 -12.92 18.25 7.04
CA CYS A 64 -12.05 18.16 5.87
C CYS A 64 -12.37 19.19 4.78
N ALA A 65 -13.53 19.86 4.79
CA ALA A 65 -13.92 20.77 3.71
C ALA A 65 -12.93 21.92 3.46
N ALA A 66 -12.35 22.51 4.51
CA ALA A 66 -11.33 23.56 4.34
C ALA A 66 -10.01 22.98 3.81
N LEU A 67 -9.60 21.83 4.36
CA LEU A 67 -8.36 21.14 3.99
C LEU A 67 -8.40 20.64 2.54
N THR A 68 -9.55 20.09 2.12
CA THR A 68 -9.84 19.69 0.74
C THR A 68 -9.59 20.86 -0.21
N LYS A 69 -10.14 22.05 0.11
CA LYS A 69 -10.01 23.24 -0.73
C LYS A 69 -8.56 23.73 -0.82
N HIS A 70 -7.80 23.65 0.27
CA HIS A 70 -6.38 24.00 0.24
C HIS A 70 -5.58 23.05 -0.64
N PHE A 71 -5.85 21.74 -0.52
CA PHE A 71 -5.21 20.72 -1.34
C PHE A 71 -5.55 20.88 -2.83
N GLU A 72 -6.84 21.05 -3.17
CA GLU A 72 -7.30 21.26 -4.55
C GLU A 72 -6.69 22.54 -5.15
N HIS A 73 -6.65 23.63 -4.40
CA HIS A 73 -6.01 24.87 -4.85
C HIS A 73 -4.50 24.72 -5.04
N CYS A 74 -3.82 23.97 -4.17
CA CYS A 74 -2.41 23.64 -4.38
C CYS A 74 -2.21 22.83 -5.66
N GLN A 75 -3.02 21.79 -5.88
CA GLN A 75 -2.96 20.98 -7.11
C GLN A 75 -3.15 21.84 -8.35
N GLU A 76 -4.21 22.66 -8.38
CA GLU A 76 -4.47 23.56 -9.51
C GLU A 76 -3.29 24.50 -9.79
N LYS A 77 -2.65 25.02 -8.74
CA LYS A 77 -1.49 25.92 -8.86
C LYS A 77 -0.24 25.20 -9.39
N VAL A 78 0.04 24.00 -8.87
CA VAL A 78 1.19 23.19 -9.31
C VAL A 78 0.98 22.69 -10.74
N GLU A 79 -0.20 22.17 -11.07
CA GLU A 79 -0.54 21.66 -12.40
C GLU A 79 -0.60 22.76 -13.46
N SER A 80 -1.08 23.96 -13.10
CA SER A 80 -1.08 25.12 -14.00
C SER A 80 0.30 25.76 -14.19
N GLY A 81 1.34 25.27 -13.49
CA GLY A 81 2.69 25.83 -13.54
C GLY A 81 2.81 27.21 -12.88
N GLN A 82 1.82 27.60 -12.08
CA GLN A 82 1.83 28.83 -11.27
C GLN A 82 2.52 28.62 -9.91
N GLY A 83 2.88 27.37 -9.60
CA GLY A 83 3.67 27.00 -8.44
C GLY A 83 5.12 27.51 -8.50
N PHE A 84 5.76 27.58 -7.35
CA PHE A 84 7.21 27.79 -7.25
C PHE A 84 7.95 26.56 -7.77
N LYS A 85 9.23 26.76 -8.15
CA LYS A 85 10.05 25.65 -8.64
C LYS A 85 10.26 24.62 -7.53
N GLY A 86 9.70 23.43 -7.71
CA GLY A 86 9.73 22.36 -6.71
C GLY A 86 8.66 22.50 -5.63
N GLU A 87 7.63 23.32 -5.84
CA GLU A 87 6.42 23.28 -5.02
C GLU A 87 5.68 21.95 -5.27
N ASP A 88 5.38 21.26 -4.18
CA ASP A 88 4.51 20.10 -4.12
C ASP A 88 3.36 20.39 -3.14
N CYS A 89 2.38 19.48 -3.09
CA CYS A 89 1.21 19.60 -2.22
C CYS A 89 1.22 18.60 -1.07
N VAL A 90 2.41 18.12 -0.67
CA VAL A 90 2.54 17.09 0.37
C VAL A 90 2.16 17.65 1.74
N GLU A 91 2.50 18.91 2.01
CA GLU A 91 2.11 19.60 3.24
C GLU A 91 0.58 19.66 3.38
N GLU A 92 -0.12 20.03 2.30
CA GLU A 92 -1.59 20.03 2.28
C GLU A 92 -2.17 18.63 2.37
N LEU A 93 -1.54 17.62 1.76
CA LEU A 93 -1.99 16.23 1.80
C LEU A 93 -1.85 15.59 3.20
N CYS A 94 -0.81 15.92 3.95
CA CYS A 94 -0.58 15.38 5.30
C CYS A 94 -1.48 16.01 6.36
N VAL A 95 -2.07 17.17 6.08
CA VAL A 95 -3.03 17.84 6.94
C VAL A 95 -4.47 17.56 6.49
N PHE A 96 -4.68 17.09 5.26
CA PHE A 96 -5.98 16.75 4.66
C PHE A 96 -6.69 15.55 5.30
#